data_AF-A0A1N7LMN9-F1
#
_entry.id   AF-A0A1N7LMN9-F1
#
_cell.length_a   1.000
_cell.length_b   1.000
_cell.length_c   1.000
_cell.angle_alpha   90.00
_cell.angle_beta   90.00
_cell.angle_gamma   90.00
#
_symmetry.space_group_name_H-M   'P 1'
#
loop_
_entity.id
_entity.type
_entity.pdbx_description
1 polymer ?
#
loop_
_entity_poly.entity_id
_entity_poly.type
_entity_poly.pdbx_seq_one_letter_code
_entity_poly.pdbx_strand_id
1 'polypeptide(L)' 'MQDFDISRFMKQQFKPFPVEGSEPLKNAVGRGQIKKEDTVLVVNRGGERLSFWMYQMTYHHVAQGKLAGEPYIVNY' A
#
# COMPACT_ATOMS: atom_id res chain seq x y z
N MET A 1 32.84 -10.03 -18.51
CA MET A 1 31.39 -9.80 -18.53
C MET A 1 30.80 -10.99 -17.80
N GLN A 2 30.15 -10.80 -16.65
CA GLN A 2 29.68 -11.91 -15.82
C GLN A 2 28.32 -12.36 -16.35
N ASP A 3 28.19 -13.63 -16.72
CA ASP A 3 26.94 -14.17 -17.30
C ASP A 3 25.82 -14.12 -16.27
N PHE A 4 24.63 -13.71 -16.73
CA PHE A 4 23.44 -13.63 -15.90
C PHE A 4 22.94 -15.06 -15.58
N ASP A 5 23.08 -15.47 -14.33
CA ASP A 5 22.63 -16.78 -13.85
C ASP A 5 21.11 -16.83 -13.67
N ILE A 6 20.41 -17.30 -14.72
CA ILE A 6 18.95 -17.48 -14.74
C ILE A 6 18.45 -18.37 -13.60
N SER A 7 19.27 -19.26 -13.04
CA SER A 7 18.83 -20.11 -11.92
C SER A 7 18.54 -19.32 -10.64
N ARG A 8 19.12 -18.12 -10.50
CA ARG A 8 18.85 -17.18 -9.40
C ARG A 8 17.56 -16.40 -9.60
N PHE A 9 16.96 -16.46 -10.78
CA PHE A 9 15.67 -15.84 -11.04
C PHE A 9 14.58 -16.62 -10.30
N MET A 10 14.33 -16.22 -9.05
CA MET A 10 13.14 -16.63 -8.34
C MET A 10 11.97 -15.80 -8.85
N LYS A 11 11.00 -16.45 -9.50
CA LYS A 11 9.72 -15.83 -9.86
C LYS A 11 8.92 -15.61 -8.57
N GLN A 12 9.32 -14.66 -7.73
CA GLN A 12 8.45 -14.18 -6.66
C GLN A 12 7.19 -13.67 -7.35
N GLN A 13 6.05 -14.28 -7.05
CA GLN A 13 4.76 -13.73 -7.48
C GLN A 13 4.48 -12.53 -6.60
N PHE A 14 5.17 -11.42 -6.87
CA PHE A 14 4.76 -10.13 -6.40
C PHE A 14 3.38 -9.87 -7.00
N LYS A 15 2.34 -10.06 -6.19
CA LYS A 15 0.98 -9.68 -6.55
C LYS A 15 0.84 -8.22 -6.13
N PRO A 16 0.76 -7.27 -7.09
CA PRO A 16 0.48 -5.89 -6.74
C PRO A 16 -0.81 -5.85 -5.91
N PHE A 17 -0.85 -4.97 -4.91
CA PHE A 17 -2.09 -4.65 -4.21
C PHE A 17 -2.69 -3.40 -4.88
N PRO A 18 -3.62 -3.56 -5.86
CA PRO A 18 -4.31 -2.43 -6.44
C PRO A 18 -5.27 -1.86 -5.40
N VAL A 19 -5.18 -0.55 -5.18
CA VAL A 19 -6.12 0.14 -4.30
C VAL A 19 -7.36 0.49 -5.11
N GLU A 20 -8.39 -0.35 -5.02
CA GLU A 20 -9.63 -0.23 -5.78
C GLU A 20 -10.63 0.77 -5.17
N GLY A 21 -10.43 1.15 -3.92
CA GLY A 21 -11.30 2.09 -3.22
C GLY A 21 -10.75 2.50 -1.86
N SER A 22 -11.43 3.46 -1.24
CA SER A 22 -11.10 3.97 0.09
C SER A 22 -12.36 4.41 0.81
N GLU A 23 -12.32 4.41 2.14
CA GLU A 23 -13.37 4.99 2.97
C GLU A 23 -12.77 5.93 4.03
N PRO A 24 -13.58 6.80 4.66
CA PRO A 24 -13.12 7.59 5.80
C PRO A 24 -12.62 6.69 6.95
N LEU A 25 -11.40 6.94 7.43
CA LEU A 25 -10.76 6.16 8.52
C LEU A 25 -11.65 6.01 9.76
N LYS A 26 -12.44 7.05 10.09
CA LYS A 26 -13.38 7.03 11.22
C LYS A 26 -14.40 5.88 11.15
N ASN A 27 -14.77 5.43 9.95
CA ASN A 27 -15.74 4.35 9.77
C ASN A 27 -15.12 3.00 10.12
N ALA A 28 -13.90 2.73 9.64
CA ALA A 28 -13.14 1.53 9.97
C ALA A 28 -12.85 1.45 11.48
N VAL A 29 -12.51 2.60 12.10
CA VAL A 29 -12.36 2.72 13.56
C VAL A 29 -13.68 2.47 14.29
N GLY A 30 -14.79 3.05 13.82
CA GLY A 30 -16.11 2.87 14.42
C GLY A 30 -16.60 1.42 14.39
N ARG A 31 -16.17 0.63 13.40
CA ARG A 31 -16.46 -0.81 13.30
C ARG A 31 -15.45 -1.69 14.06
N GLY A 32 -14.41 -1.11 14.66
CA GLY A 32 -13.36 -1.86 15.35
C GLY A 32 -12.43 -2.65 14.43
N GLN A 33 -12.42 -2.38 13.12
CA GLN A 33 -11.51 -3.01 12.17
C GLN A 33 -10.08 -2.47 12.29
N ILE A 34 -9.95 -1.21 12.71
CA ILE A 34 -8.68 -0.53 13.02
C ILE A 34 -8.85 0.08 14.42
N LYS A 35 -7.86 -0.07 15.29
CA LYS A 35 -7.88 0.56 16.62
C LYS A 35 -7.52 2.04 16.51
N LYS A 36 -7.97 2.86 17.46
CA LYS A 36 -7.65 4.30 17.47
C LYS A 36 -6.14 4.57 17.56
N GLU A 37 -5.41 3.65 18.16
CA GLU A 37 -3.97 3.72 18.43
C GLU A 37 -3.15 3.05 17.32
N ASP A 38 -3.79 2.41 16.33
CA ASP A 38 -3.08 1.76 15.24
C ASP A 38 -2.36 2.81 14.38
N THR A 39 -1.13 2.48 13.98
CA THR A 39 -0.34 3.33 13.09
C THR A 39 -0.88 3.24 11.66
N VAL A 40 -0.91 4.39 10.98
CA VAL A 40 -1.23 4.48 9.55
C VAL A 40 -0.13 5.22 8.81
N LEU A 41 0.12 4.83 7.57
CA LEU A 41 0.98 5.56 6.64
C LEU A 41 0.11 6.54 5.85
N VAL A 42 0.41 7.83 5.97
CA VAL A 42 -0.33 8.89 5.28
C VAL A 42 0.43 9.31 4.02
N VAL A 43 -0.28 9.35 2.91
CA VAL A 43 0.23 9.76 1.60
C VAL A 43 -0.54 11.00 1.17
N ASN A 44 0.18 12.08 0.91
CA ASN A 44 -0.37 13.34 0.43
C ASN A 44 0.09 13.59 -1.00
N ARG A 45 -0.84 13.79 -1.93
CA ARG A 45 -0.53 14.11 -3.32
C ARG A 45 -1.65 14.93 -3.95
N GLY A 46 -1.29 15.99 -4.68
CA GLY A 46 -2.27 16.86 -5.35
C GLY A 46 -3.32 17.48 -4.42
N GLY A 47 -3.00 17.68 -3.13
CA GLY A 47 -3.93 18.20 -2.13
C GLY A 47 -4.86 17.14 -1.50
N GLU A 48 -4.88 15.92 -2.01
CA GLU A 48 -5.63 14.80 -1.46
C GLU A 48 -4.76 13.95 -0.53
N ARG A 49 -5.41 13.19 0.37
CA ARG A 49 -4.74 12.32 1.34
C ARG A 49 -5.37 10.95 1.38
N LEU A 50 -4.52 9.92 1.47
CA LEU A 50 -4.89 8.55 1.77
C LEU A 50 -4.11 8.05 2.98
N SER A 51 -4.74 7.18 3.77
CA SER A 51 -4.11 6.52 4.91
C SER A 51 -4.15 5.01 4.71
N PHE A 52 -3.00 4.36 4.82
CA PHE A 52 -2.87 2.91 4.77
C PHE A 52 -2.65 2.35 6.16
N TRP A 53 -3.40 1.32 6.54
CA TRP A 53 -3.16 0.65 7.80
C TRP A 53 -1.84 -0.11 7.74
N MET A 54 -0.92 0.17 8.67
CA MET A 54 0.44 -0.39 8.63
C MET A 54 0.44 -1.91 8.69
N TYR A 55 -0.47 -2.52 9.46
CA TYR A 55 -0.58 -3.97 9.53
C TYR A 55 -0.91 -4.60 8.18
N GLN A 56 -1.81 -3.98 7.41
CA GLN A 56 -2.14 -4.42 6.06
C GLN A 56 -0.95 -4.22 5.10
N MET A 57 -0.22 -3.11 5.24
CA MET A 57 0.97 -2.83 4.43
C MET A 57 2.10 -3.83 4.70
N THR A 58 2.26 -4.34 5.94
CA THR A 58 3.20 -5.42 6.25
C THR A 58 2.92 -6.68 5.44
N TYR A 59 1.65 -6.97 5.13
CA TYR A 59 1.28 -8.15 4.37
C TYR A 59 1.42 -7.95 2.85
N HIS A 60 1.07 -6.77 2.34
CA HIS A 60 1.09 -6.50 0.90
C HIS A 60 2.40 -5.89 0.40
N HIS A 61 3.21 -5.31 1.28
CA HIS A 61 4.50 -4.63 1.05
C HIS A 61 4.44 -3.40 0.12
N VAL A 62 3.50 -3.32 -0.80
CA VAL A 62 3.33 -2.22 -1.74
C VAL A 62 1.87 -1.93 -1.97
N ALA A 63 1.49 -0.66 -1.94
CA ALA A 63 0.22 -0.16 -2.42
C ALA A 63 0.45 0.78 -3.60
N GLN A 64 -0.39 0.67 -4.62
CA GLN A 64 -0.32 1.52 -5.80
C GLN A 64 -1.71 1.90 -6.31
N GLY A 65 -1.78 3.07 -6.94
CA GLY A 65 -3.02 3.59 -7.48
C GLY A 65 -2.87 4.99 -8.04
N LYS A 66 -3.98 5.73 -8.07
CA LYS A 66 -4.02 7.15 -8.40
C LYS A 66 -4.60 7.95 -7.24
N LEU A 67 -4.06 9.13 -7.00
CA LEU A 67 -4.55 10.10 -6.01
C LEU A 67 -4.49 11.49 -6.64
N ALA A 68 -5.59 12.26 -6.61
CA ALA A 68 -5.73 13.51 -7.37
C ALA A 68 -5.34 13.37 -8.87
N GLY A 69 -5.68 12.25 -9.50
CA GLY A 69 -5.33 11.96 -10.90
C GLY A 69 -3.90 11.50 -11.14
N GLU A 70 -3.02 11.62 -10.15
CA GLU A 70 -1.59 11.32 -10.25
C GLU A 70 -1.26 9.91 -9.73
N PRO A 71 -0.35 9.16 -10.37
CA PRO A 71 0.04 7.84 -9.90
C PRO A 71 0.82 7.90 -8.58
N TYR A 72 0.61 6.92 -7.72
CA TYR A 72 1.43 6.70 -6.53
C TYR A 72 1.85 5.24 -6.40
N ILE A 73 3.02 5.05 -5.78
CA ILE A 73 3.52 3.78 -5.26
C ILE A 73 4.03 4.07 -3.86
N VAL A 74 3.65 3.23 -2.92
CA VAL A 74 4.01 3.34 -1.51
C VAL A 74 4.47 1.98 -1.05
N ASN A 75 5.60 1.92 -0.36
CA ASN A 75 6.21 0.71 0.16
C ASN A 75 6.46 0.85 1.67
N TYR A 76 6.42 -0.26 2.38
CA TYR A 76 6.67 -0.36 3.83
C TYR A 76 7.68 -1.47 4.12
#